data_AF-A0A923MH15-F1
#
_entry.id   AF-A0A923MH15-F1
#
_cell.length_a   1.000
_cell.length_b   1.000
_cell.length_c   1.000
_cell.angle_alpha   90.00
_cell.angle_beta   90.00
_cell.angle_gamma   90.00
#
_symmetry.space_group_name_H-M   'P 1'
#
loop_
_entity.id
_entity.type
_entity.pdbx_description
1 polymer ?
#
loop_
_entity_poly.entity_id
_entity_poly.type
_entity_poly.pdbx_seq_one_letter_code
_entity_poly.pdbx_strand_id
1 'polypeptide(L)'
;MKGLFRKRGGGKTTALVYTSAITGYPIVVPTTISKRYVKDVARRVGVSIPEPIVMSEDARGRRIGGVLIDNAEEIIRAYAAEHFNAPVIAYTITVDGDGDSA
;
A
#
# COMPACT_ATOMS: atom_id res chain seq x y z
N MET A 1 -4.51 -12.72 2.83
CA MET A 1 -3.66 -11.56 2.48
C MET A 1 -2.40 -11.59 3.34
N LYS A 2 -1.24 -11.12 2.86
CA LYS A 2 -0.02 -11.05 3.68
C LYS A 2 0.26 -9.61 4.10
N GLY A 3 0.44 -9.38 5.40
CA GLY A 3 0.79 -8.07 5.94
C GLY A 3 2.30 -7.93 6.10
N LEU A 4 2.86 -6.78 5.72
CA LEU A 4 4.25 -6.45 5.98
C LEU A 4 4.34 -5.49 7.18
N PHE A 5 4.49 -6.04 8.38
CA PHE A 5 4.58 -5.26 9.60
C PHE A 5 6.04 -5.04 10.00
N ARG A 6 6.46 -3.77 10.06
CA ARG A 6 7.82 -3.37 10.51
C ARG A 6 7.72 -2.03 11.24
N LYS A 7 8.77 -1.61 11.95
CA LYS A 7 8.87 -0.23 12.48
C LYS A 7 8.92 0.82 11.36
N ARG A 8 8.60 2.08 11.66
CA ARG A 8 8.79 3.21 10.73
C ARG A 8 10.25 3.23 10.25
N GLY A 9 10.46 3.47 8.96
CA GLY A 9 11.80 3.40 8.35
C GLY A 9 12.33 1.98 8.08
N GLY A 10 11.62 0.92 8.47
CA GLY A 10 12.05 -0.48 8.27
C GLY A 10 11.99 -1.02 6.84
N GLY A 11 11.92 -0.16 5.82
CA GLY A 11 11.94 -0.55 4.41
C GLY A 11 10.66 -1.22 3.88
N LYS A 12 9.49 -0.93 4.46
CA LYS A 12 8.21 -1.53 4.02
C LYS A 12 7.88 -1.19 2.56
N THR A 13 7.93 0.09 2.20
CA THR A 13 7.70 0.54 0.83
C THR A 13 8.68 -0.10 -0.15
N THR A 14 9.96 -0.20 0.19
CA THR A 14 10.97 -0.87 -0.66
C THR A 14 10.62 -2.33 -0.90
N ALA A 15 10.20 -3.07 0.12
CA ALA A 15 9.77 -4.46 -0.03
C ALA A 15 8.48 -4.59 -0.86
N LEU A 16 7.52 -3.65 -0.71
CA LEU A 16 6.34 -3.60 -1.58
C LEU A 16 6.71 -3.31 -3.04
N VAL A 17 7.69 -2.43 -3.29
CA VAL A 17 8.20 -2.13 -4.64
C VAL A 17 8.78 -3.38 -5.30
N TYR A 18 9.61 -4.15 -4.60
CA TYR A 18 10.10 -5.43 -5.13
C TYR A 18 8.96 -6.42 -5.36
N THR A 19 8.01 -6.52 -4.43
CA THR A 19 6.84 -7.40 -4.59
C THR A 19 6.02 -7.00 -5.82
N SER A 20 5.82 -5.70 -6.05
CA SER A 20 5.12 -5.16 -7.21
C SER A 20 5.85 -5.50 -8.52
N ALA A 21 7.18 -5.35 -8.54
CA ALA A 21 8.00 -5.70 -9.69
C ALA A 21 7.91 -7.20 -10.05
N ILE A 22 7.85 -8.08 -9.04
CA ILE A 22 7.76 -9.54 -9.23
C ILE A 22 6.35 -9.98 -9.63
N THR A 23 5.32 -9.43 -9.00
CA THR A 23 3.93 -9.89 -9.16
C THR A 23 3.17 -9.18 -10.27
N GLY A 24 3.61 -8.00 -10.69
CA GLY A 24 2.89 -7.14 -11.62
C GLY A 24 1.64 -6.47 -11.02
N TYR A 25 1.43 -6.55 -9.70
CA TYR A 25 0.33 -5.84 -9.05
C TYR A 25 0.67 -4.38 -8.76
N PRO A 26 -0.21 -3.42 -9.10
CA PRO A 26 0.01 -2.01 -8.77
C PRO A 26 -0.07 -1.78 -7.25
N ILE A 27 0.67 -0.77 -6.79
CA ILE A 27 0.65 -0.33 -5.40
C ILE A 27 -0.40 0.78 -5.25
N VAL A 28 -1.36 0.59 -4.35
CA VAL A 28 -2.33 1.60 -3.90
C VAL A 28 -1.69 2.43 -2.78
N VAL A 29 -1.81 3.75 -2.89
CA VAL A 29 -1.21 4.73 -1.97
C VAL A 29 -2.22 5.82 -1.59
N PRO A 30 -2.08 6.46 -0.42
CA PRO A 30 -3.05 7.43 0.07
C PRO A 30 -3.06 8.75 -0.72
N THR A 31 -1.91 9.19 -1.24
CA THR A 31 -1.80 10.51 -1.90
C THR A 31 -0.92 10.48 -3.14
N THR A 32 -1.05 11.52 -3.97
CA THR A 32 -0.15 11.77 -5.12
C THR A 32 1.31 11.94 -4.70
N ILE A 33 1.57 12.45 -3.50
CA ILE A 33 2.93 12.56 -2.95
C ILE A 33 3.48 11.15 -2.68
N SER A 34 2.71 10.29 -2.04
CA SER A 34 3.08 8.89 -1.81
C SER A 34 3.31 8.14 -3.12
N LYS A 35 2.50 8.40 -4.16
CA LYS A 35 2.71 7.87 -5.51
C LYS A 35 4.06 8.26 -6.09
N ARG A 36 4.45 9.54 -6.00
CA ARG A 36 5.78 10.00 -6.44
C ARG A 36 6.90 9.33 -5.64
N TYR A 37 6.73 9.23 -4.32
CA TYR A 37 7.69 8.56 -3.45
C TYR A 37 7.92 7.09 -3.84
N VAL A 38 6.86 6.32 -4.07
CA VAL A 38 6.95 4.92 -4.52
C VAL A 38 7.70 4.80 -5.86
N LYS A 39 7.40 5.69 -6.82
CA LYS A 39 8.09 5.74 -8.11
C LYS A 39 9.57 6.10 -7.96
N ASP A 40 9.91 7.01 -7.05
CA ASP A 40 11.29 7.36 -6.74
C ASP A 40 12.04 6.19 -6.07
N VAL A 41 11.39 5.45 -5.18
CA VAL A 41 11.97 4.23 -4.59
C VAL A 41 12.25 3.20 -5.67
N ALA A 42 11.29 2.90 -6.56
CA ALA A 42 11.47 1.97 -7.68
C ALA A 42 12.65 2.37 -8.58
N ARG A 43 12.78 3.67 -8.90
CA ARG A 43 13.92 4.20 -9.66
C ARG A 43 15.25 3.99 -8.93
N ARG A 44 15.32 4.28 -7.63
CA ARG A 44 16.53 4.13 -6.81
C ARG A 44 17.01 2.69 -6.70
N VAL A 45 16.07 1.74 -6.63
CA VAL A 45 16.40 0.31 -6.56
C VAL A 45 16.49 -0.38 -7.92
N GLY A 46 16.31 0.37 -9.01
CA GLY A 46 16.51 -0.12 -10.38
C GLY A 46 15.46 -1.12 -10.88
N VAL A 47 14.22 -1.04 -10.41
CA VAL A 47 13.13 -1.94 -10.85
C VAL A 47 12.00 -1.18 -11.55
N SER A 48 11.32 -1.88 -12.46
CA SER A 48 10.07 -1.39 -13.07
C SER A 48 8.88 -1.96 -12.31
N ILE A 49 7.87 -1.12 -12.06
CA ILE A 49 6.60 -1.49 -11.42
C ILE A 49 5.43 -0.98 -12.27
N PRO A 50 4.24 -1.60 -12.17
CA PRO A 50 3.00 -1.01 -12.68
C PRO A 50 2.75 0.39 -12.11
N GLU A 51 1.99 1.22 -12.83
CA GLU A 51 1.67 2.57 -12.36
C GLU A 51 0.92 2.50 -11.02
N PRO A 52 1.43 3.14 -9.94
CA PRO A 52 0.74 3.16 -8.66
C PRO A 52 -0.60 3.89 -8.76
N ILE A 53 -1.55 3.47 -7.93
CA ILE A 53 -2.92 4.00 -7.91
C ILE A 53 -3.08 4.84 -6.65
N VAL A 54 -3.51 6.09 -6.79
CA VAL A 54 -3.88 6.89 -5.61
C VAL A 54 -5.28 6.46 -5.15
N MET A 55 -5.53 6.34 -3.85
CA MET A 55 -6.80 5.82 -3.32
C MET A 55 -8.03 6.60 -3.81
N SER A 56 -7.87 7.89 -4.09
CA SER A 56 -8.93 8.77 -4.60
C SER A 56 -9.14 8.66 -6.12
N GLU A 57 -8.29 7.93 -6.84
CA GLU A 57 -8.47 7.70 -8.28
C GLU A 57 -9.64 6.73 -8.50
N ASP A 58 -10.57 7.12 -9.39
CA ASP A 58 -11.63 6.22 -9.82
C ASP A 58 -11.03 5.05 -10.62
N ALA A 59 -11.15 3.84 -10.09
CA ALA A 59 -10.72 2.61 -10.76
C ALA A 59 -11.87 1.84 -11.41
N ARG A 60 -13.11 2.39 -11.41
CA ARG A 60 -14.27 1.74 -12.03
C ARG A 60 -13.99 1.42 -13.50
N GLY A 61 -14.33 0.20 -13.91
CA GLY A 61 -14.10 -0.31 -15.27
C GLY A 61 -12.70 -0.89 -15.52
N ARG A 62 -11.74 -0.72 -14.61
CA ARG A 62 -10.42 -1.39 -14.72
C ARG A 62 -10.48 -2.80 -14.14
N ARG A 63 -10.11 -3.82 -14.91
CA ARG A 63 -9.94 -5.19 -14.39
C ARG A 63 -8.57 -5.31 -13.73
N ILE A 64 -8.51 -5.12 -12.42
CA ILE A 64 -7.29 -5.26 -11.61
C ILE A 64 -7.32 -6.62 -10.92
N GLY A 65 -6.35 -7.49 -11.22
CA GLY A 65 -6.29 -8.85 -10.68
C GLY A 65 -5.84 -8.96 -9.21
N GLY A 66 -5.30 -7.87 -8.66
CA GLY A 66 -4.80 -7.76 -7.29
C GLY A 66 -4.10 -6.42 -7.07
N VAL A 67 -3.96 -6.00 -5.82
CA VAL A 67 -3.26 -4.77 -5.43
C VAL A 67 -2.36 -5.01 -4.23
N LEU A 68 -1.30 -4.23 -4.15
CA LEU A 68 -0.51 -4.06 -2.93
C LEU A 68 -0.91 -2.74 -2.28
N ILE A 69 -0.95 -2.66 -0.96
CA ILE A 69 -1.39 -1.45 -0.24
C ILE A 69 -0.22 -0.93 0.60
N ASP A 70 0.26 0.28 0.30
CA ASP A 70 1.27 0.97 1.12
C ASP A 70 0.60 1.97 2.07
N ASN A 71 1.13 2.10 3.29
CA ASN A 71 0.55 2.91 4.37
C ASN A 71 -0.95 2.66 4.57
N ALA A 72 -1.36 1.40 4.73
CA ALA A 72 -2.76 1.01 4.90
C ALA A 72 -3.44 1.76 6.06
N GLU A 73 -2.70 2.10 7.12
CA GLU A 73 -3.19 2.90 8.24
C GLU A 73 -3.66 4.31 7.84
N GLU A 74 -2.99 4.93 6.86
CA GLU A 74 -3.35 6.26 6.36
C GLU A 74 -4.58 6.17 5.46
N ILE A 75 -4.67 5.11 4.65
CA ILE A 75 -5.83 4.83 3.80
C ILE A 75 -7.09 4.60 4.65
N ILE A 76 -6.99 3.79 5.72
CA ILE A 76 -8.12 3.54 6.63
C ILE A 76 -8.55 4.85 7.32
N ARG A 77 -7.60 5.69 7.74
CA ARG A 77 -7.91 7.01 8.33
C ARG A 77 -8.61 7.94 7.36
N ALA A 78 -8.13 8.02 6.12
CA ALA A 78 -8.74 8.85 5.08
C ALA A 78 -10.17 8.37 4.76
N TYR A 79 -10.36 7.06 4.61
CA TYR A 79 -11.68 6.46 4.38
C TYR A 79 -12.67 6.80 5.51
N ALA A 80 -12.26 6.65 6.77
CA ALA A 80 -13.14 6.95 7.89
C ALA A 80 -13.49 8.44 8.01
N ALA A 81 -12.53 9.32 7.72
CA ALA A 81 -12.78 10.76 7.68
C ALA A 81 -13.79 11.12 6.58
N GLU A 82 -13.65 10.53 5.39
CA GLU A 82 -14.52 10.81 4.23
C GLU A 82 -15.94 10.25 4.40
N HIS A 83 -16.08 9.02 4.91
CA HIS A 83 -17.36 8.31 4.92
C HIS A 83 -18.11 8.37 6.26
N PHE A 84 -17.42 8.59 7.37
CA PHE A 84 -18.02 8.60 8.71
C PHE A 84 -17.83 9.93 9.44
N ASN A 85 -17.06 10.88 8.87
CA ASN A 85 -16.69 12.13 9.53
C ASN A 85 -16.15 11.90 10.96
N ALA A 86 -15.35 10.83 11.13
CA ALA A 86 -14.90 10.36 12.43
C ALA A 86 -13.42 9.90 12.39
N PRO A 87 -12.67 10.09 13.49
CA PRO A 87 -11.31 9.58 13.60
C PRO A 87 -11.30 8.07 13.82
N VAL A 88 -10.29 7.40 13.27
CA VAL A 88 -10.01 5.98 13.56
C VAL A 88 -9.29 5.87 14.90
N ILE A 89 -9.96 5.27 15.89
CA ILE A 89 -9.43 5.04 17.24
C ILE A 89 -8.73 3.68 17.34
N ALA A 90 -9.32 2.63 16.76
CA ALA A 90 -8.77 1.28 16.75
C ALA A 90 -9.20 0.53 15.48
N TYR A 91 -8.42 -0.49 15.09
CA TYR A 91 -8.76 -1.43 14.03
C TYR A 91 -8.16 -2.80 14.35
N THR A 92 -8.78 -3.86 13.84
CA THR A 92 -8.29 -5.23 13.95
C THR A 92 -7.99 -5.77 12.56
N ILE A 93 -6.93 -6.57 12.43
CA ILE A 93 -6.63 -7.32 11.21
C ILE A 93 -6.45 -8.78 11.59
N THR A 94 -7.14 -9.66 10.88
CA THR A 94 -6.93 -11.11 10.98
C THR A 94 -6.00 -11.52 9.86
N VAL A 95 -4.93 -12.23 10.20
CA VAL A 95 -4.00 -12.83 9.24
C VAL A 95 -4.09 -14.34 9.38
N ASP A 96 -4.25 -15.05 8.26
CA ASP A 96 -4.02 -16.48 8.21
C ASP A 96 -2.48 -16.68 8.39
N GLY A 97 -2.03 -17.50 9.37
CA GLY A 97 -0.63 -17.56 9.87
C GLY A 97 0.47 -17.84 8.82
N ASP A 98 1.77 -17.66 9.07
CA ASP A 98 2.55 -17.52 10.32
C ASP A 98 3.10 -16.11 10.56
N GLY A 99 3.05 -15.67 11.82
CA GLY A 99 3.89 -14.59 12.31
C GLY A 99 5.31 -15.12 12.53
N ASP A 100 6.22 -14.87 11.58
CA ASP A 100 7.64 -14.98 11.89
C ASP A 100 8.03 -13.82 12.80
N SER A 101 8.18 -14.17 14.08
CA SER A 101 8.90 -13.39 15.06
C SER A 101 10.38 -13.64 14.86
N ALA A 102 11.11 -12.62 14.41
CA ALA A 102 12.55 -12.50 14.61
C ALA A 102 12.86 -11.07 15.07
#